data_AF-A0A2G6JQZ5-F1
#
_entry.id   AF-A0A2G6JQZ5-F1
#
_cell.length_a   1.000
_cell.length_b   1.000
_cell.length_c   1.000
_cell.angle_alpha   90.00
_cell.angle_beta   90.00
_cell.angle_gamma   90.00
#
_symmetry.space_group_name_H-M   'P 1'
#
loop_
_entity.id
_entity.type
_entity.pdbx_description
1 polymer ?
#
loop_
_entity_poly.entity_id
_entity_poly.type
_entity_poly.pdbx_seq_one_letter_code
_entity_poly.pdbx_strand_id
1 'polypeptide(L)'
;MQVYSIDGITPVVDPTAYVHPTAVLIGDVIIGPGCYVGPNAALRGDFGRLILEEGANVQDTCVLHGFPGTDTVVEKDGHIGHGAVLHGCRIGRNALVGMNAVVMDGAEIGAESIVAACAFVKAAFKCEPRSMLVGSPAKFLREVSEKEVAWKSAGTATYQNLTNRCLATMEKTKPLTEVEPDRPRMDAGPVKPKYQSE
;
A
#
# COMPACT_ATOMS: atom_id res chain seq x y z
N MET A 1 10.60 6.89 11.34
CA MET A 1 9.79 7.61 10.36
C MET A 1 10.21 9.07 10.40
N GLN A 2 9.99 9.83 9.33
CA GLN A 2 10.14 11.28 9.33
C GLN A 2 8.74 11.90 9.28
N VAL A 3 8.40 12.67 10.31
CA VAL A 3 7.04 13.22 10.49
C VAL A 3 7.14 14.73 10.59
N TYR A 4 6.35 15.43 9.77
CA TYR A 4 6.36 16.88 9.67
C TYR A 4 4.94 17.43 9.88
N SER A 5 4.79 18.33 10.84
CA SER A 5 3.59 19.14 10.97
C SER A 5 3.66 20.34 10.03
N ILE A 6 2.53 20.70 9.43
CA ILE A 6 2.36 21.89 8.61
C ILE A 6 1.00 22.52 8.95
N ASP A 7 0.96 23.85 9.08
CA ASP A 7 -0.24 24.63 9.40
C ASP A 7 -1.04 24.11 10.64
N GLY A 8 -0.31 23.58 11.63
CA GLY A 8 -0.90 23.05 12.86
C GLY A 8 -1.50 21.64 12.75
N ILE A 9 -1.41 21.01 11.57
CA ILE A 9 -1.87 19.63 11.35
C ILE A 9 -0.68 18.68 11.45
N THR A 10 -0.82 17.62 12.22
CA THR A 10 0.22 16.62 12.46
C THR A 10 -0.29 15.23 12.06
N PRO A 11 0.51 14.41 11.37
CA PRO A 11 0.14 13.04 11.07
C PRO A 11 -0.26 12.23 12.31
N VAL A 12 -1.29 11.41 12.18
CA VAL A 12 -1.77 10.48 13.21
C VAL A 12 -1.39 9.07 12.80
N VAL A 13 -0.69 8.36 13.68
CA VAL A 13 -0.25 6.98 13.43
C VAL A 13 -0.71 6.11 14.59
N ASP A 14 -1.47 5.06 14.29
CA ASP A 14 -1.85 4.08 15.28
C ASP A 14 -0.62 3.34 15.85
N PRO A 15 -0.54 3.09 17.18
CA PRO A 15 0.62 2.42 17.79
C PRO A 15 0.90 1.01 17.28
N THR A 16 -0.09 0.35 16.66
CA THR A 16 0.06 -1.00 16.08
C THR A 16 0.48 -0.97 14.61
N ALA A 17 0.57 0.20 13.99
CA ALA A 17 1.08 0.35 12.64
C ALA A 17 2.62 0.39 12.63
N TYR A 18 3.22 -0.16 11.57
CA TYR A 18 4.64 -0.03 11.31
C TYR A 18 4.89 0.99 10.20
N VAL A 19 5.68 2.03 10.50
CA VAL A 19 6.11 3.04 9.53
C VAL A 19 7.63 3.07 9.48
N HIS A 20 8.20 2.70 8.33
CA HIS A 20 9.64 2.58 8.18
C HIS A 20 10.38 3.89 8.54
N PRO A 21 11.58 3.81 9.16
CA PRO A 21 12.43 4.96 9.47
C PRO A 21 12.59 6.02 8.39
N THR A 22 12.65 5.61 7.13
CA THR A 22 12.85 6.48 5.96
C THR A 22 11.59 6.94 5.25
N ALA A 23 10.40 6.47 5.66
CA ALA A 23 9.15 7.00 5.13
C ALA A 23 8.91 8.44 5.62
N VAL A 24 8.26 9.26 4.80
CA VAL A 24 7.98 10.68 5.05
C VAL A 24 6.46 10.89 5.13
N LEU A 25 6.02 11.51 6.23
CA LEU A 25 4.62 11.84 6.51
C LEU A 25 4.53 13.35 6.78
N ILE A 26 3.66 14.05 6.06
CA ILE A 26 3.53 15.50 6.14
C ILE A 26 2.04 15.88 6.23
N GLY A 27 1.65 16.66 7.24
CA GLY A 27 0.29 17.22 7.31
C GLY A 27 -0.81 16.23 7.68
N ASP A 28 -1.96 16.30 6.98
CA ASP A 28 -3.18 15.52 7.28
C ASP A 28 -3.08 14.08 6.77
N VAL A 29 -2.29 13.27 7.47
CA VAL A 29 -2.09 11.85 7.17
C VAL A 29 -2.54 11.01 8.37
N ILE A 30 -3.43 10.06 8.13
CA ILE A 30 -4.00 9.19 9.14
C ILE A 30 -3.66 7.74 8.78
N ILE A 31 -2.86 7.08 9.63
CA ILE A 31 -2.46 5.69 9.48
C ILE A 31 -3.17 4.84 10.53
N GLY A 32 -4.09 3.99 10.08
CA GLY A 32 -4.89 3.12 10.94
C GLY A 32 -4.14 1.90 11.50
N PRO A 33 -4.82 1.08 12.32
CA PRO A 33 -4.22 -0.03 13.05
C PRO A 33 -3.64 -1.12 12.14
N GLY A 34 -2.51 -1.71 12.54
CA GLY A 34 -1.88 -2.83 11.83
C GLY A 34 -1.40 -2.50 10.40
N CYS A 35 -1.35 -1.22 10.03
CA CYS A 35 -0.87 -0.78 8.72
C CYS A 35 0.64 -0.99 8.56
N TYR A 36 1.07 -1.26 7.33
CA TYR A 36 2.49 -1.26 6.94
C TYR A 36 2.79 -0.09 6.00
N VAL A 37 3.79 0.73 6.33
CA VAL A 37 4.35 1.75 5.44
C VAL A 37 5.84 1.48 5.22
N GLY A 38 6.19 1.14 3.98
CA GLY A 38 7.53 0.71 3.57
C GLY A 38 8.56 1.84 3.49
N PRO A 39 9.85 1.50 3.28
CA PRO A 39 10.92 2.47 3.15
C PRO A 39 10.68 3.42 1.98
N ASN A 40 11.03 4.68 2.20
CA ASN A 40 11.02 5.75 1.20
C ASN A 40 9.63 6.04 0.61
N ALA A 41 8.54 5.55 1.21
CA ALA A 41 7.20 6.00 0.88
C ALA A 41 7.03 7.48 1.29
N ALA A 42 6.40 8.27 0.43
CA ALA A 42 6.13 9.69 0.66
C ALA A 42 4.60 9.92 0.71
N LEU A 43 4.09 10.19 1.91
CA LEU A 43 2.69 10.45 2.18
C LEU A 43 2.55 11.91 2.56
N ARG A 44 2.00 12.71 1.63
CA ARG A 44 1.93 14.16 1.77
C ARG A 44 0.47 14.59 1.82
N GLY A 45 -0.01 14.92 3.00
CA GLY A 45 -1.35 15.43 3.27
C GLY A 45 -1.37 16.96 3.41
N ASP A 46 -0.58 17.66 2.59
CA ASP A 46 -0.45 19.12 2.66
C ASP A 46 -1.47 19.86 1.77
N PHE A 47 -2.14 19.17 0.84
CA PHE A 47 -3.25 19.69 0.03
C PHE A 47 -4.59 19.05 0.39
N GLY A 48 -4.59 17.73 0.60
CA GLY A 48 -5.78 16.94 0.92
C GLY A 48 -5.46 15.90 1.98
N ARG A 49 -6.48 15.23 2.54
CA ARG A 49 -6.28 14.24 3.59
C ARG A 49 -5.87 12.89 3.00
N LEU A 50 -4.95 12.20 3.65
CA LEU A 50 -4.60 10.81 3.35
C LEU A 50 -5.09 9.90 4.47
N ILE A 51 -5.81 8.82 4.14
CA ILE A 51 -6.33 7.86 5.12
C ILE A 51 -5.92 6.45 4.69
N LEU A 52 -5.19 5.75 5.55
CA LEU A 52 -5.02 4.30 5.48
C LEU A 52 -5.85 3.66 6.57
N GLU A 53 -6.81 2.82 6.19
CA GLU A 53 -7.61 2.04 7.14
C GLU A 53 -6.90 0.75 7.57
N GLU A 54 -7.48 0.07 8.56
CA GLU A 54 -6.92 -1.11 9.23
C GLU A 54 -6.30 -2.14 8.26
N GLY A 55 -5.10 -2.60 8.58
CA GLY A 55 -4.43 -3.70 7.89
C GLY A 55 -3.98 -3.40 6.45
N ALA A 56 -4.11 -2.15 5.99
CA ALA A 56 -3.62 -1.73 4.69
C ALA A 56 -2.08 -1.71 4.63
N ASN A 57 -1.53 -1.85 3.42
CA ASN A 57 -0.09 -1.70 3.20
C ASN A 57 0.21 -0.73 2.06
N VAL A 58 1.15 0.18 2.31
CA VAL A 58 1.79 1.07 1.35
C VAL A 58 3.25 0.69 1.27
N GLN A 59 3.63 0.07 0.17
CA GLN A 59 4.96 -0.52 0.02
C GLN A 59 6.03 0.52 -0.30
N ASP A 60 7.24 0.03 -0.53
CA ASP A 60 8.44 0.80 -0.78
C ASP A 60 8.22 1.83 -1.90
N THR A 61 8.72 3.05 -1.70
CA THR A 61 8.76 4.12 -2.72
C THR A 61 7.41 4.59 -3.27
N CYS A 62 6.29 4.19 -2.66
CA CYS A 62 4.98 4.70 -3.05
C CYS A 62 4.85 6.21 -2.77
N VAL A 63 4.08 6.91 -3.60
CA VAL A 63 3.76 8.33 -3.42
C VAL A 63 2.25 8.48 -3.27
N LEU A 64 1.84 9.07 -2.15
CA LEU A 64 0.44 9.43 -1.91
C LEU A 64 0.33 10.94 -1.76
N HIS A 65 -0.54 11.54 -2.57
CA HIS A 65 -0.85 12.97 -2.55
C HIS A 65 -2.33 13.19 -2.93
N GLY A 66 -2.76 14.43 -3.08
CA GLY A 66 -4.12 14.78 -3.48
C GLY A 66 -4.22 16.25 -3.88
N PHE A 67 -5.35 16.62 -4.47
CA PHE A 67 -5.67 18.02 -4.73
C PHE A 67 -6.32 18.66 -3.48
N PRO A 68 -6.32 20.02 -3.41
CA PRO A 68 -7.06 20.73 -2.38
C PRO A 68 -8.52 20.26 -2.29
N GLY A 69 -8.95 19.86 -1.09
CA GLY A 69 -10.31 19.42 -0.81
C GLY A 69 -10.66 18.01 -1.28
N THR A 70 -9.69 17.20 -1.70
CA THR A 70 -9.89 15.77 -1.97
C THR A 70 -9.19 14.90 -0.94
N ASP A 71 -9.69 13.68 -0.79
CA ASP A 71 -9.09 12.67 0.08
C ASP A 71 -8.50 11.55 -0.77
N THR A 72 -7.33 11.06 -0.37
CA THR A 72 -6.81 9.77 -0.84
C THR A 72 -7.04 8.74 0.24
N VAL A 73 -7.86 7.75 -0.05
CA VAL A 73 -8.29 6.74 0.93
C VAL A 73 -7.88 5.37 0.44
N VAL A 74 -7.17 4.63 1.28
CA VAL A 74 -6.95 3.19 1.14
C VAL A 74 -7.76 2.50 2.21
N GLU A 75 -8.83 1.84 1.80
CA GLU A 75 -9.73 1.14 2.72
C GLU A 75 -9.10 -0.11 3.32
N LYS A 76 -9.81 -0.72 4.29
CA LYS A 76 -9.37 -1.91 5.03
C LYS A 76 -8.75 -2.96 4.11
N ASP A 77 -7.60 -3.50 4.52
CA ASP A 77 -6.83 -4.51 3.79
C ASP A 77 -6.39 -4.08 2.38
N GLY A 78 -6.41 -2.79 2.04
CA GLY A 78 -5.90 -2.27 0.77
C GLY A 78 -4.40 -2.56 0.58
N HIS A 79 -4.01 -2.92 -0.64
CA HIS A 79 -2.65 -3.38 -0.94
C HIS A 79 -2.02 -2.54 -2.04
N ILE A 80 -1.13 -1.63 -1.66
CA ILE A 80 -0.50 -0.68 -2.58
C ILE A 80 0.93 -1.12 -2.87
N GLY A 81 1.10 -1.72 -4.05
CA GLY A 81 2.34 -2.31 -4.53
C GLY A 81 3.46 -1.30 -4.71
N HIS A 82 4.71 -1.78 -4.62
CA HIS A 82 5.92 -0.95 -4.69
C HIS A 82 5.89 0.10 -5.81
N GLY A 83 6.25 1.35 -5.47
CA GLY A 83 6.39 2.45 -6.44
C GLY A 83 5.08 2.96 -7.05
N ALA A 84 3.92 2.53 -6.54
CA ALA A 84 2.64 3.05 -7.01
C ALA A 84 2.44 4.53 -6.60
N VAL A 85 1.67 5.25 -7.41
CA VAL A 85 1.26 6.65 -7.15
C VAL A 85 -0.24 6.69 -6.98
N LEU A 86 -0.71 7.20 -5.84
CA LEU A 86 -2.12 7.49 -5.59
C LEU A 86 -2.30 9.00 -5.44
N HIS A 87 -3.24 9.56 -6.17
CA HIS A 87 -3.52 10.99 -6.16
C HIS A 87 -5.02 11.24 -6.11
N GLY A 88 -5.53 11.71 -4.96
CA GLY A 88 -6.94 12.08 -4.75
C GLY A 88 -7.96 10.97 -5.05
N CYS A 89 -7.62 9.70 -4.80
CA CYS A 89 -8.43 8.53 -5.20
C CYS A 89 -8.90 7.69 -4.00
N ARG A 90 -9.95 6.87 -4.20
CA ARG A 90 -10.40 5.87 -3.22
C ARG A 90 -10.11 4.46 -3.72
N ILE A 91 -9.33 3.72 -2.94
CA ILE A 91 -9.02 2.31 -3.13
C ILE A 91 -9.91 1.51 -2.18
N GLY A 92 -10.83 0.74 -2.75
CA GLY A 92 -11.81 -0.04 -2.00
C GLY A 92 -11.21 -1.17 -1.18
N ARG A 93 -11.99 -1.66 -0.22
CA ARG A 93 -11.61 -2.73 0.70
C ARG A 93 -10.99 -3.91 -0.04
N ASN A 94 -9.86 -4.39 0.49
CA ASN A 94 -9.15 -5.54 -0.04
C ASN A 94 -8.76 -5.42 -1.53
N ALA A 95 -8.77 -4.23 -2.13
CA ALA A 95 -8.27 -4.03 -3.49
C ALA A 95 -6.73 -4.06 -3.51
N LEU A 96 -6.17 -4.39 -4.67
CA LEU A 96 -4.73 -4.38 -4.92
C LEU A 96 -4.40 -3.39 -6.04
N VAL A 97 -3.49 -2.46 -5.74
CA VAL A 97 -2.85 -1.60 -6.73
C VAL A 97 -1.47 -2.18 -7.04
N GLY A 98 -1.27 -2.62 -8.29
CA GLY A 98 -0.02 -3.25 -8.71
C GLY A 98 1.17 -2.30 -8.65
N MET A 99 2.37 -2.87 -8.57
CA MET A 99 3.61 -2.11 -8.55
C MET A 99 3.71 -1.12 -9.73
N ASN A 100 4.22 0.07 -9.48
CA ASN A 100 4.35 1.18 -10.44
C ASN A 100 3.05 1.58 -11.15
N ALA A 101 1.87 1.22 -10.64
CA ALA A 101 0.61 1.75 -11.16
C ALA A 101 0.38 3.19 -10.69
N VAL A 102 -0.37 3.96 -11.47
CA VAL A 102 -0.77 5.33 -11.14
C VAL A 102 -2.29 5.40 -11.11
N VAL A 103 -2.85 5.92 -10.02
CA VAL A 103 -4.28 6.12 -9.84
C VAL A 103 -4.56 7.61 -9.60
N MET A 104 -5.28 8.22 -10.54
CA MET A 104 -5.53 9.65 -10.59
C MET A 104 -6.79 10.08 -9.81
N ASP A 105 -6.97 11.40 -9.73
CA ASP A 105 -7.97 12.06 -8.92
C ASP A 105 -9.41 11.65 -9.18
N GLY A 106 -10.17 11.48 -8.10
CA GLY A 106 -11.58 11.08 -8.13
C GLY A 106 -11.80 9.65 -8.65
N ALA A 107 -10.74 8.86 -8.88
CA ALA A 107 -10.90 7.46 -9.23
C ALA A 107 -11.40 6.66 -8.02
N GLU A 108 -12.34 5.75 -8.27
CA GLU A 108 -12.92 4.84 -7.29
C GLU A 108 -12.68 3.40 -7.76
N ILE A 109 -11.77 2.71 -7.07
CA ILE A 109 -11.47 1.30 -7.33
C ILE A 109 -12.35 0.45 -6.43
N GLY A 110 -13.29 -0.30 -7.01
CA GLY A 110 -14.19 -1.16 -6.26
C GLY A 110 -13.47 -2.21 -5.39
N ALA A 111 -14.13 -2.66 -4.32
CA ALA A 111 -13.60 -3.66 -3.39
C ALA A 111 -13.09 -4.92 -4.11
N GLU A 112 -12.02 -5.53 -3.60
CA GLU A 112 -11.42 -6.77 -4.14
C GLU A 112 -10.93 -6.68 -5.61
N SER A 113 -10.88 -5.47 -6.18
CA SER A 113 -10.36 -5.24 -7.52
C SER A 113 -8.84 -5.35 -7.55
N ILE A 114 -8.30 -5.64 -8.74
CA ILE A 114 -6.85 -5.71 -8.99
C ILE A 114 -6.51 -4.76 -10.13
N VAL A 115 -5.75 -3.72 -9.81
CA VAL A 115 -5.07 -2.88 -10.79
C VAL A 115 -3.73 -3.53 -11.11
N ALA A 116 -3.50 -3.86 -12.38
CA ALA A 116 -2.26 -4.51 -12.78
C ALA A 116 -1.04 -3.59 -12.61
N ALA A 117 0.14 -4.20 -12.54
CA ALA A 117 1.40 -3.48 -12.52
C ALA A 117 1.52 -2.54 -13.73
N CYS A 118 2.10 -1.36 -13.51
CA CYS A 118 2.29 -0.32 -14.52
C CYS A 118 0.99 0.18 -15.20
N ALA A 119 -0.19 -0.09 -14.65
CA ALA A 119 -1.44 0.43 -15.19
C ALA A 119 -1.63 1.92 -14.82
N PHE A 120 -2.30 2.67 -15.70
CA PHE A 120 -2.63 4.08 -15.49
C PHE A 120 -4.15 4.27 -15.42
N VAL A 121 -4.69 4.45 -14.22
CA VAL A 121 -6.12 4.72 -14.01
C VAL A 121 -6.34 6.23 -14.11
N LYS A 122 -7.16 6.65 -15.08
CA LYS A 122 -7.46 8.07 -15.33
C LYS A 122 -8.31 8.68 -14.21
N ALA A 123 -8.31 10.01 -14.15
CA ALA A 123 -9.16 10.76 -13.24
C ALA A 123 -10.64 10.42 -13.45
N ALA A 124 -11.40 10.44 -12.36
CA ALA A 124 -12.83 10.11 -12.27
C ALA A 124 -13.21 8.70 -12.77
N PHE A 125 -12.23 7.82 -13.00
CA PHE A 125 -12.52 6.44 -13.38
C PHE A 125 -13.19 5.69 -12.23
N LYS A 126 -14.25 4.96 -12.52
CA LYS A 126 -14.94 4.11 -11.54
C LYS A 126 -15.04 2.70 -12.07
N CYS A 127 -14.81 1.72 -11.21
CA CYS A 127 -15.13 0.34 -11.52
C CYS A 127 -15.91 -0.31 -10.39
N GLU A 128 -16.72 -1.30 -10.76
CA GLU A 128 -17.39 -2.18 -9.81
C GLU A 128 -16.38 -3.02 -9.02
N PRO A 129 -16.80 -3.58 -7.86
CA PRO A 129 -16.00 -4.56 -7.13
C PRO A 129 -15.50 -5.70 -8.02
N ARG A 130 -14.38 -6.31 -7.64
CA ARG A 130 -13.75 -7.44 -8.32
C ARG A 130 -13.40 -7.14 -9.78
N SER A 131 -12.97 -5.93 -10.09
CA SER A 131 -12.51 -5.58 -11.44
C SER A 131 -11.02 -5.85 -11.63
N MET A 132 -10.64 -6.59 -12.66
CA MET A 132 -9.25 -6.67 -13.13
C MET A 132 -9.00 -5.52 -14.12
N LEU A 133 -8.17 -4.55 -13.74
CA LEU A 133 -7.85 -3.37 -14.55
C LEU A 133 -6.43 -3.48 -15.12
N VAL A 134 -6.28 -3.27 -16.43
CA VAL A 134 -4.98 -3.40 -17.12
C VAL A 134 -4.74 -2.27 -18.11
N GLY A 135 -3.46 -1.93 -18.31
CA GLY A 135 -3.01 -1.04 -19.39
C GLY A 135 -2.90 0.45 -19.02
N SER A 136 -2.50 1.25 -20.00
CA SER A 136 -2.39 2.71 -19.91
C SER A 136 -3.04 3.35 -21.15
N PRO A 137 -4.24 3.93 -21.03
CA PRO A 137 -5.07 3.96 -19.82
C PRO A 137 -5.65 2.60 -19.46
N ALA A 138 -5.87 2.40 -18.16
CA ALA A 138 -6.42 1.19 -17.59
C ALA A 138 -7.86 0.96 -18.09
N LYS A 139 -8.17 -0.28 -18.40
CA LYS A 139 -9.52 -0.73 -18.78
C LYS A 139 -9.87 -1.99 -18.00
N PHE A 140 -11.17 -2.18 -17.78
CA PHE A 140 -11.69 -3.47 -17.32
C PHE A 140 -11.33 -4.56 -18.32
N LEU A 141 -10.70 -5.63 -17.83
CA LEU A 141 -10.39 -6.83 -18.59
C LEU A 141 -11.40 -7.94 -18.33
N ARG A 142 -11.66 -8.22 -17.04
CA ARG A 142 -12.55 -9.27 -16.56
C ARG A 142 -12.79 -9.10 -15.05
N GLU A 143 -13.65 -9.93 -14.50
CA GLU A 143 -13.78 -10.06 -13.06
C GLU A 143 -12.58 -10.80 -12.44
N VAL A 144 -12.22 -10.40 -11.21
CA VAL A 144 -11.26 -11.07 -10.34
C VAL A 144 -11.93 -12.32 -9.78
N SER A 145 -11.27 -13.47 -9.96
CA SER A 145 -11.79 -14.74 -9.45
C SER A 145 -11.63 -14.87 -7.93
N GLU A 146 -12.46 -15.68 -7.27
CA GLU A 146 -12.35 -15.99 -5.83
C GLU A 146 -10.95 -16.45 -5.43
N LYS A 147 -10.30 -17.25 -6.29
CA LYS A 147 -8.94 -17.71 -6.08
C LYS A 147 -7.93 -16.57 -6.10
N GLU A 148 -8.11 -15.58 -6.98
CA GLU A 148 -7.25 -14.39 -7.01
C GLU A 148 -7.49 -13.49 -5.79
N VAL A 149 -8.74 -13.37 -5.33
CA VAL A 149 -9.06 -12.68 -4.07
C VAL A 149 -8.36 -13.38 -2.90
N ALA A 150 -8.50 -14.71 -2.77
CA ALA A 150 -7.86 -15.48 -1.72
C ALA A 150 -6.33 -15.36 -1.75
N TRP A 151 -5.72 -15.47 -2.94
CA TRP A 151 -4.29 -15.27 -3.13
C TRP A 151 -3.83 -13.86 -2.69
N LYS A 152 -4.57 -12.83 -3.09
CA LYS A 152 -4.30 -11.43 -2.71
C LYS A 152 -4.45 -11.22 -1.20
N SER A 153 -5.49 -11.77 -0.59
CA SER A 153 -5.74 -11.68 0.85
C SER A 153 -4.60 -12.36 1.63
N ALA A 154 -4.12 -13.52 1.18
CA ALA A 154 -2.96 -14.18 1.77
C ALA A 154 -1.69 -13.32 1.64
N GLY A 155 -1.48 -12.69 0.48
CA GLY A 155 -0.37 -11.73 0.29
C GLY A 155 -0.48 -10.50 1.20
N THR A 156 -1.70 -10.03 1.50
CA THR A 156 -1.95 -8.92 2.44
C THR A 156 -1.66 -9.35 3.87
N ALA A 157 -2.08 -10.56 4.27
CA ALA A 157 -1.75 -11.14 5.57
C ALA A 157 -0.23 -11.28 5.80
N THR A 158 0.56 -11.53 4.74
CA THR A 158 2.02 -11.51 4.84
C THR A 158 2.55 -10.14 5.27
N TYR A 159 1.97 -9.03 4.80
CA TYR A 159 2.35 -7.68 5.21
C TYR A 159 1.87 -7.34 6.63
N GLN A 160 0.72 -7.84 7.05
CA GLN A 160 0.24 -7.71 8.43
C GLN A 160 1.17 -8.47 9.40
N ASN A 161 1.61 -9.67 9.03
CA ASN A 161 2.63 -10.41 9.78
C ASN A 161 3.99 -9.69 9.77
N LEU A 162 4.37 -9.09 8.63
CA LEU A 162 5.58 -8.28 8.53
C LEU A 162 5.51 -7.06 9.44
N THR A 163 4.35 -6.41 9.57
CA THR A 163 4.12 -5.29 10.50
C THR A 163 4.48 -5.70 11.93
N ASN A 164 3.89 -6.80 12.41
CA ASN A 164 4.17 -7.33 13.76
C ASN A 164 5.65 -7.67 13.93
N ARG A 165 6.27 -8.32 12.93
CA ARG A 165 7.70 -8.66 12.96
C ARG A 165 8.59 -7.43 12.97
N CYS A 166 8.26 -6.40 12.19
CA CYS A 166 9.05 -5.16 12.17
C CYS A 166 9.00 -4.45 13.52
N LEU A 167 7.81 -4.35 14.12
CA LEU A 167 7.63 -3.79 15.46
C LEU A 167 8.41 -4.59 16.53
N ALA A 168 8.46 -5.91 16.40
CA ALA A 168 9.10 -6.78 17.38
C ALA A 168 10.62 -6.91 17.21
N THR A 169 11.14 -6.91 15.97
CA THR A 169 12.51 -7.37 15.70
C THR A 169 13.31 -6.50 14.74
N MET A 170 12.77 -5.42 14.17
CA MET A 170 13.53 -4.61 13.22
C MET A 170 14.45 -3.63 13.95
N GLU A 171 15.74 -3.73 13.68
CA GLU A 171 16.77 -2.87 14.27
C GLU A 171 17.70 -2.30 13.21
N LYS A 172 18.13 -1.04 13.40
CA LYS A 172 19.14 -0.42 12.56
C LYS A 172 20.52 -0.99 12.91
N THR A 173 21.18 -1.64 11.96
CA THR A 173 22.50 -2.26 12.17
C THR A 173 23.54 -1.80 11.14
N LYS A 174 24.81 -2.13 11.38
CA LYS A 174 25.89 -2.00 10.39
C LYS A 174 25.89 -3.24 9.48
N PRO A 175 26.29 -3.11 8.20
CA PRO A 175 26.43 -4.28 7.34
C PRO A 175 27.50 -5.23 7.86
N LEU A 176 27.26 -6.54 7.73
CA LEU A 176 28.31 -7.55 7.88
C LEU A 176 29.32 -7.42 6.74
N THR A 177 30.59 -7.73 7.02
CA THR A 177 31.68 -7.67 6.03
C THR A 177 31.88 -8.98 5.27
N GLU A 178 31.28 -10.07 5.74
CA GLU A 178 31.33 -11.40 5.15
C GLU A 178 29.99 -12.14 5.34
N VAL A 179 29.77 -13.20 4.55
CA VAL A 179 28.56 -14.03 4.64
C VAL A 179 28.76 -15.07 5.74
N GLU A 180 27.78 -15.20 6.63
CA GLU A 180 27.83 -16.22 7.69
C GLU A 180 27.77 -17.64 7.08
N PRO A 181 28.65 -18.58 7.47
CA PRO A 181 28.66 -19.95 6.95
C PRO A 181 27.30 -20.67 7.07
N ASP A 182 26.58 -20.42 8.17
CA ASP A 182 25.26 -21.02 8.46
C ASP A 182 24.13 -19.97 8.43
N ARG A 183 24.20 -19.03 7.46
CA ARG A 183 23.25 -17.92 7.38
C ARG A 183 21.79 -18.41 7.34
N PRO A 184 20.94 -18.02 8.32
CA PRO A 184 19.57 -18.47 8.35
C PRO A 184 18.77 -17.89 7.18
N ARG A 185 17.80 -18.66 6.68
CA ARG A 185 16.76 -18.16 5.79
C ARG A 185 15.61 -17.64 6.62
N MET A 186 15.06 -16.49 6.24
CA MET A 186 13.83 -16.00 6.85
C MET A 186 12.68 -16.94 6.49
N ASP A 187 11.90 -17.35 7.49
CA ASP A 187 10.62 -17.98 7.24
C ASP A 187 9.67 -16.94 6.62
N ALA A 188 9.30 -17.18 5.36
CA ALA A 188 8.40 -16.34 4.59
C ALA A 188 6.94 -16.78 4.68
N GLY A 189 6.64 -17.83 5.46
CA GLY A 189 5.32 -18.43 5.53
C GLY A 189 4.94 -19.22 4.26
N PRO A 190 3.69 -19.67 4.16
CA PRO A 190 3.24 -20.59 3.10
C PRO A 190 2.85 -19.90 1.79
N VAL A 191 2.83 -18.57 1.73
CA VAL A 191 2.33 -17.81 0.57
C VAL A 191 3.29 -17.95 -0.60
N LYS A 192 2.74 -18.30 -1.77
CA LYS A 192 3.50 -18.48 -3.01
C LYS A 192 3.24 -17.34 -4.01
N PRO A 193 4.18 -17.08 -4.93
CA PRO A 193 3.94 -16.19 -6.05
C PRO A 193 2.70 -16.58 -6.86
N LYS A 194 2.00 -15.60 -7.46
CA LYS A 194 0.75 -15.83 -8.22
C LYS A 194 0.88 -16.91 -9.29
N TYR A 195 1.99 -16.90 -10.03
CA TYR A 195 2.24 -17.84 -11.12
C TYR A 195 2.46 -19.30 -10.65
N GLN A 196 2.63 -19.51 -9.34
CA GLN A 196 2.75 -20.83 -8.71
C GLN A 196 1.48 -21.23 -7.93
N SER A 197 0.47 -20.36 -7.92
CA SER A 197 -0.81 -20.60 -7.24
C SER A 197 -1.77 -21.20 -8.27
N GLU A 198 -1.73 -22.53 -8.44
CA GLU A 198 -2.64 -23.32 -9.28
C GLU A 198 -4.02 -23.56 -8.67
#